data_AF-A0A969FN14-F1
#
_entry.id   AF-A0A969FN14-F1
#
_cell.length_a   1.000
_cell.length_b   1.000
_cell.length_c   1.000
_cell.angle_alpha   90.00
_cell.angle_beta   90.00
_cell.angle_gamma   90.00
#
_symmetry.space_group_name_H-M   'P 1'
#
loop_
_entity.id
_entity.type
_entity.pdbx_description
1 polymer ?
#
loop_
_entity_poly.entity_id
_entity_poly.type
_entity_poly.pdbx_seq_one_letter_code
_entity_poly.pdbx_strand_id
1 'polypeptide(L)'
;MNPTPSGEVEDDDRPPKTIFDLLTTYHRSLDNMKRWLEESDLDEIERIGIADAWQGEMHAWFRANGYCFACNRALERCTCEPLNE
;
A
#
# COMPACT_ATOMS: atom_id res chain seq x y z
N MET A 1 33.60 6.18 -27.35
CA MET A 1 33.05 5.56 -26.13
C MET A 1 32.30 6.65 -25.40
N ASN A 2 30.96 6.62 -25.44
CA ASN A 2 30.15 7.58 -24.70
C ASN A 2 30.01 7.08 -23.26
N PRO A 3 30.18 7.94 -22.24
CA PRO A 3 29.89 7.54 -20.87
C PRO A 3 28.37 7.40 -20.67
N THR A 4 27.98 6.28 -20.07
CA THR A 4 26.62 6.01 -19.57
C THR A 4 26.23 7.07 -18.53
N PRO A 5 24.99 7.60 -18.54
CA PRO A 5 24.54 8.46 -17.46
C PRO A 5 24.27 7.57 -16.24
N SER A 6 25.02 7.80 -15.17
CA SER A 6 24.74 7.25 -13.84
C SER A 6 23.40 7.80 -13.38
N GLY A 7 22.40 6.94 -13.28
CA GLY A 7 21.12 7.30 -12.67
C GLY A 7 21.36 7.73 -11.23
N GLU A 8 21.09 9.00 -10.95
CA GLU A 8 21.02 9.54 -9.61
C GLU A 8 19.88 8.80 -8.89
N VAL A 9 20.23 7.93 -7.95
CA VAL A 9 19.29 7.46 -6.95
C VAL A 9 18.96 8.67 -6.09
N GLU A 10 17.78 9.25 -6.33
CA GLU A 10 17.24 10.30 -5.48
C GLU A 10 17.08 9.70 -4.07
N ASP A 11 18.02 10.03 -3.19
CA ASP A 11 17.92 9.78 -1.76
C ASP A 11 16.67 10.52 -1.28
N ASP A 12 15.57 9.79 -1.13
CA ASP A 12 14.31 10.29 -0.58
C ASP A 12 14.54 10.62 0.89
N ASP A 13 15.10 11.79 1.18
CA ASP A 13 15.46 12.34 2.50
C ASP A 13 14.21 12.68 3.37
N ARG A 14 13.08 12.02 3.08
CA ARG A 14 11.88 12.11 3.91
C ARG A 14 12.07 11.21 5.13
N PRO A 15 11.64 11.66 6.32
CA PRO A 15 11.67 10.81 7.50
C PRO A 15 10.87 9.53 7.25
N PRO A 16 11.33 8.37 7.75
CA PRO A 16 10.62 7.11 7.59
C PRO A 16 9.20 7.25 8.16
N LYS A 17 8.20 6.81 7.38
CA LYS A 17 6.80 6.89 7.78
C LYS A 17 6.55 6.03 9.01
N THR A 18 5.82 6.57 9.97
CA THR A 18 5.35 5.83 11.13
C THR A 18 4.13 5.00 10.79
N ILE A 19 3.77 4.04 11.64
CA ILE A 19 2.52 3.30 11.50
C ILE A 19 1.29 4.22 11.49
N PHE A 20 1.31 5.33 12.23
CA PHE A 20 0.19 6.26 12.26
C PHE A 20 0.04 7.00 10.93
N ASP A 21 1.15 7.38 10.29
CA ASP A 21 1.13 7.97 8.95
C ASP A 21 0.50 6.99 7.95
N LEU A 22 0.89 5.71 8.03
CA LEU A 22 0.33 4.65 7.20
C LEU A 22 -1.17 4.50 7.39
N LEU A 23 -1.63 4.42 8.64
CA LEU A 23 -3.04 4.28 8.98
C LEU A 23 -3.85 5.51 8.54
N THR A 24 -3.32 6.72 8.69
CA THR A 24 -3.99 7.94 8.23
C THR A 24 -4.16 7.95 6.72
N THR A 25 -3.11 7.60 5.96
CA THR A 25 -3.18 7.51 4.51
C THR A 25 -4.10 6.37 4.06
N TYR A 26 -4.04 5.22 4.72
CA TYR A 26 -4.90 4.07 4.46
C TYR A 26 -6.38 4.44 4.57
N HIS A 27 -6.82 5.02 5.70
CA HIS A 27 -8.23 5.36 5.89
C HIS A 27 -8.71 6.38 4.85
N ARG A 28 -7.88 7.38 4.52
CA ARG A 28 -8.21 8.34 3.46
C ARG A 28 -8.32 7.68 2.09
N SER A 29 -7.42 6.75 1.77
CA SER A 29 -7.46 5.99 0.52
C SER A 29 -8.69 5.09 0.46
N LEU A 30 -9.02 4.40 1.56
CA LEU A 30 -10.21 3.56 1.68
C LEU A 30 -11.50 4.35 1.47
N ASP A 31 -11.63 5.52 2.11
CA ASP A 31 -12.81 6.36 1.97
C ASP A 31 -12.98 6.88 0.54
N ASN A 32 -11.87 7.24 -0.12
CA ASN A 32 -11.87 7.65 -1.52
C ASN A 32 -12.24 6.50 -2.46
N MET A 33 -11.67 5.32 -2.23
CA MET A 33 -11.94 4.11 -3.02
C MET A 33 -13.41 3.71 -2.91
N LYS A 34 -13.96 3.67 -1.69
CA LYS A 34 -15.38 3.35 -1.46
C LYS A 34 -16.32 4.30 -2.19
N ARG A 35 -16.08 5.60 -2.05
CA ARG A 35 -16.88 6.64 -2.73
C ARG A 35 -16.83 6.49 -4.23
N TRP A 36 -15.63 6.27 -4.78
CA TRP A 36 -15.46 6.07 -6.21
C TRP A 36 -16.20 4.82 -6.71
N LEU A 37 -16.15 3.70 -5.96
CA LEU A 37 -16.92 2.50 -6.31
C LEU A 37 -18.43 2.74 -6.27
N GLU A 38 -18.92 3.47 -5.26
CA GLU A 38 -20.34 3.80 -5.11
C GLU A 38 -20.86 4.67 -6.28
N GLU A 39 -20.05 5.62 -6.75
CA GLU A 39 -20.38 6.55 -7.83
C GLU A 39 -20.16 5.95 -9.24
N SER A 40 -19.50 4.78 -9.33
CA SER A 40 -19.19 4.14 -10.61
C SER A 40 -20.34 3.30 -11.17
N ASP A 41 -20.46 3.25 -12.49
CA ASP A 41 -21.39 2.36 -13.22
C ASP A 41 -20.89 0.91 -13.34
N LEU A 42 -19.93 0.51 -12.49
CA LEU A 42 -19.37 -0.84 -12.46
C LEU A 42 -20.38 -1.85 -11.90
N ASP A 43 -20.35 -3.08 -12.42
CA ASP A 43 -21.11 -4.18 -11.85
C ASP A 43 -20.49 -4.71 -10.54
N GLU A 44 -21.20 -5.61 -9.86
CA GLU A 44 -20.76 -6.16 -8.58
C GLU A 44 -19.44 -6.93 -8.68
N ILE A 45 -19.21 -7.68 -9.75
CA ILE A 45 -18.00 -8.48 -9.93
C ILE A 45 -16.80 -7.55 -10.16
N GLU A 46 -16.97 -6.52 -10.99
CA GLU A 46 -15.93 -5.52 -11.24
C GLU A 46 -15.55 -4.78 -9.96
N ARG A 47 -16.55 -4.38 -9.15
CA ARG A 47 -16.32 -3.72 -7.86
C ARG A 47 -15.52 -4.60 -6.89
N ILE A 48 -15.87 -5.88 -6.79
CA ILE A 48 -15.14 -6.85 -5.96
C ILE A 48 -13.70 -6.99 -6.43
N GLY A 49 -13.49 -7.14 -7.75
CA GLY A 49 -12.14 -7.28 -8.31
C GLY A 49 -11.25 -6.06 -8.05
N ILE A 50 -11.81 -4.85 -8.14
CA ILE A 50 -11.07 -3.62 -7.84
C ILE A 50 -10.78 -3.49 -6.34
N ALA A 51 -11.74 -3.83 -5.47
CA ALA A 51 -11.52 -3.80 -4.03
C ALA A 51 -10.42 -4.78 -3.60
N ASP A 52 -10.39 -5.97 -4.19
CA ASP A 52 -9.35 -6.99 -3.95
C ASP A 52 -7.97 -6.51 -4.42
N ALA A 53 -7.87 -5.99 -5.65
CA ALA A 53 -6.63 -5.42 -6.17
C ALA A 53 -6.10 -4.28 -5.30
N TRP A 54 -6.98 -3.34 -4.93
CA TRP A 54 -6.64 -2.23 -4.02
C TRP A 54 -6.14 -2.75 -2.66
N GLN A 55 -6.77 -3.79 -2.11
CA GLN A 55 -6.33 -4.39 -0.85
C GLN A 55 -4.93 -5.01 -0.99
N GLY A 56 -4.67 -5.72 -2.08
CA GLY A 56 -3.33 -6.25 -2.40
C GLY A 56 -2.26 -5.17 -2.46
N GLU A 57 -2.57 -4.02 -3.08
CA GLU A 57 -1.66 -2.85 -3.08
C GLU A 57 -1.41 -2.30 -1.67
N MET A 58 -2.44 -2.25 -0.81
CA MET A 58 -2.27 -1.81 0.58
C MET A 58 -1.37 -2.76 1.37
N HIS A 59 -1.50 -4.08 1.16
CA HIS A 59 -0.59 -5.07 1.74
C HIS A 59 0.86 -4.83 1.33
N ALA A 60 1.11 -4.68 0.02
CA ALA A 60 2.44 -4.43 -0.52
C ALA A 60 3.02 -3.11 0.02
N TRP A 61 2.20 -2.06 0.08
CA TRP A 61 2.59 -0.74 0.54
C TRP A 61 2.97 -0.71 2.03
N PHE A 62 2.18 -1.34 2.91
CA PHE A 62 2.52 -1.46 4.33
C PHE A 62 3.84 -2.22 4.52
N ARG A 63 4.01 -3.34 3.79
CA ARG A 63 5.23 -4.15 3.84
C ARG A 63 6.46 -3.37 3.38
N ALA A 64 6.35 -2.61 2.30
CA ALA A 64 7.42 -1.75 1.78
C ALA A 64 7.84 -0.66 2.79
N ASN A 65 6.94 -0.25 3.68
CA ASN A 65 7.22 0.71 4.76
C ASN A 65 7.56 0.03 6.10
N GLY A 66 7.79 -1.29 6.11
CA GLY A 66 8.27 -2.02 7.29
C GLY A 66 7.19 -2.44 8.29
N TYR A 67 5.90 -2.39 7.92
CA TYR A 67 4.80 -2.78 8.79
C TYR A 67 3.95 -3.92 8.21
N CYS A 68 3.37 -4.72 9.08
CA CYS A 68 2.36 -5.71 8.71
C CYS A 68 1.01 -5.02 8.54
N PHE A 69 0.34 -5.21 7.40
CA PHE A 69 -1.01 -4.67 7.18
C PHE A 69 -2.05 -5.26 8.14
N ALA A 70 -1.95 -6.55 8.48
CA ALA A 70 -2.94 -7.24 9.30
C ALA A 70 -2.88 -6.84 10.80
N CYS A 71 -1.68 -6.75 11.38
CA CYS A 71 -1.52 -6.45 12.81
C CYS A 71 -0.90 -5.09 13.11
N ASN A 72 -0.51 -4.31 12.09
CA ASN A 72 0.09 -2.98 12.20
C ASN A 72 1.42 -2.92 12.97
N ARG A 73 2.02 -4.07 13.29
CA ARG A 73 3.33 -4.15 13.94
C ARG A 73 4.45 -4.00 12.91
N ALA A 74 5.60 -3.49 13.35
CA ALA A 74 6.83 -3.57 12.56
C ALA A 74 7.08 -5.04 12.17
N LEU A 75 7.56 -5.28 10.95
CA LEU A 75 7.74 -6.63 10.41
C LEU A 75 8.65 -7.51 11.29
N GLU A 76 9.66 -6.91 11.92
CA GLU A 76 10.53 -7.57 12.92
C GLU A 76 9.80 -8.14 14.15
N ARG A 77 8.58 -7.65 14.44
CA ARG A 77 7.75 -8.04 15.59
C ARG A 77 6.40 -8.63 15.18
N CYS A 78 6.22 -8.90 13.89
CA CYS A 78 5.02 -9.50 13.34
C CYS A 78 5.00 -11.00 13.64
N THR A 79 3.84 -11.52 14.04
CA THR A 79 3.60 -12.95 14.27
C THR A 79 2.40 -13.46 13.47
N CYS A 80 1.92 -12.68 12.50
CA CYS A 80 0.86 -13.14 11.59
C CYS A 80 1.41 -14.27 10.73
N GLU A 81 0.55 -15.24 10.43
CA GLU A 81 0.87 -16.22 9.39
C GLU A 81 1.08 -15.48 8.05
N PRO A 82 2.05 -15.91 7.22
CA PRO A 82 2.13 -15.41 5.87
C PRO A 82 0.80 -15.72 5.19
N LEU A 83 0.15 -14.71 4.63
CA LEU A 83 -0.97 -14.95 3.75
C LEU A 83 -0.40 -15.75 2.58
N ASN A 84 -0.87 -16.99 2.41
CA ASN A 84 -0.52 -17.80 1.26
C ASN A 84 -1.10 -17.08 0.03
N GLU A 85 -0.22 -16.43 -0.74
CA GLU A 85 -0.52 -15.86 -2.05
C GLU A 85 -0.76 -16.98 -3.09
#